data_AF-A0A9W6X000-F1
#
_entry.id   AF-A0A9W6X000-F1
#
_cell.length_a   1.000
_cell.length_b   1.000
_cell.length_c   1.000
_cell.angle_alpha   90.00
_cell.angle_beta   90.00
_cell.angle_gamma   90.00
#
_symmetry.space_group_name_H-M   'P 1'
#
loop_
_entity.id
_entity.type
_entity.pdbx_description
1 polymer ?
#
loop_
_entity_poly.entity_id
_entity_poly.type
_entity_poly.pdbx_seq_one_letter_code
_entity_poly.pdbx_strand_id
1 'polypeptide(L)'
;MPSLSTLASSFFTVALLATAFAKKHNAGKWSETPVTAASSELLYATLADENAYNSAVEDFICVRVVEGLESRASTTNKHVRQADATTSYKFIVGGCLVRKEFGGRCFDSYFYPACGNFDVVISPTAKTGDYAVKSITVHEVESKH
;
A
#
# COMPACT_ATOMS: atom_id res chain seq x y z
N MET A 1 -6.08 -41.36 -48.28
CA MET A 1 -6.45 -40.16 -47.48
C MET A 1 -7.94 -40.25 -47.24
N PRO A 2 -8.35 -40.45 -45.98
CA PRO A 2 -8.59 -39.34 -45.06
C PRO A 2 -7.91 -39.52 -43.70
N SER A 3 -7.63 -38.38 -43.07
CA SER A 3 -7.11 -38.18 -41.72
C SER A 3 -8.22 -38.34 -40.68
N LEU A 4 -7.93 -38.95 -39.52
CA LEU A 4 -8.61 -38.61 -38.26
C LEU A 4 -7.63 -38.72 -37.09
N SER A 5 -7.17 -37.56 -36.67
CA SER A 5 -6.53 -37.29 -35.38
C SER A 5 -7.65 -37.11 -34.35
N THR A 6 -7.63 -37.88 -33.25
CA THR A 6 -8.53 -37.64 -32.11
C THR A 6 -7.72 -37.67 -30.83
N LEU A 7 -7.18 -36.50 -30.45
CA LEU A 7 -6.71 -36.24 -29.10
C LEU A 7 -7.92 -35.85 -28.26
N ALA A 8 -8.38 -36.76 -27.40
CA ALA A 8 -9.39 -36.45 -26.40
C ALA A 8 -8.71 -35.73 -25.23
N SER A 9 -8.72 -34.40 -25.27
CA SER A 9 -8.30 -33.54 -24.16
C SER A 9 -9.40 -33.49 -23.10
N SER A 10 -9.23 -34.24 -22.03
CA SER A 10 -10.08 -34.16 -20.84
C SER A 10 -9.75 -32.89 -20.05
N PHE A 11 -10.60 -31.87 -20.16
CA PHE A 11 -10.55 -30.69 -19.29
C PHE A 11 -11.12 -31.05 -17.92
N PHE A 12 -10.24 -31.26 -16.93
CA PHE A 12 -10.61 -31.23 -15.51
C PHE A 12 -10.89 -29.78 -15.11
N THR A 13 -12.16 -29.42 -15.00
CA THR A 13 -12.61 -28.16 -14.43
C THR A 13 -12.47 -28.21 -12.90
N VAL A 14 -11.44 -27.55 -12.37
CA VAL A 14 -11.33 -27.27 -10.93
C VAL A 14 -12.34 -26.20 -10.57
N ALA A 15 -13.45 -26.59 -9.95
CA ALA A 15 -14.38 -25.65 -9.33
C ALA A 15 -13.72 -25.05 -8.07
N LEU A 16 -13.14 -23.86 -8.20
CA LEU A 16 -12.69 -23.05 -7.08
C LEU A 16 -13.91 -22.56 -6.29
N LEU A 17 -14.16 -23.23 -5.16
CA LEU A 17 -15.16 -22.82 -4.17
C LEU A 17 -14.65 -21.54 -3.49
N ALA A 18 -14.94 -20.38 -4.07
CA ALA A 18 -14.68 -19.09 -3.45
C ALA A 18 -15.67 -18.89 -2.29
N THR A 19 -15.21 -19.13 -1.06
CA THR A 19 -15.88 -18.63 0.14
C THR A 19 -15.78 -17.12 0.15
N ALA A 20 -16.81 -16.47 -0.39
CA ALA A 20 -16.98 -15.03 -0.24
C ALA A 20 -17.27 -14.74 1.24
N PHE A 21 -16.22 -14.55 2.03
CA PHE A 21 -16.33 -13.80 3.28
C PHE A 21 -16.73 -12.38 2.90
N ALA A 22 -18.04 -12.11 2.90
CA ALA A 22 -18.57 -10.77 2.78
C ALA A 22 -18.13 -9.97 4.01
N LYS A 23 -16.94 -9.38 3.94
CA LYS A 23 -16.45 -8.40 4.92
C LYS A 23 -17.42 -7.22 4.86
N LYS A 24 -18.14 -6.99 5.96
CA LYS A 24 -19.06 -5.88 6.16
C LYS A 24 -18.34 -4.58 5.78
N HIS A 25 -18.80 -3.92 4.71
CA HIS A 25 -18.15 -2.75 4.13
C HIS A 25 -18.35 -1.53 5.05
N ASN A 26 -17.42 -1.32 5.98
CA ASN A 26 -17.35 -0.12 6.84
C ASN A 26 -16.84 1.07 6.02
N ALA A 27 -17.66 1.55 5.08
CA ALA A 27 -17.30 2.67 4.24
C ALA A 27 -16.97 3.91 5.12
N GLY A 28 -15.79 4.50 4.91
CA GLY A 28 -15.36 5.72 5.62
C GLY A 28 -14.65 5.54 6.97
N LYS A 29 -14.61 4.33 7.57
CA LYS A 29 -13.78 4.07 8.77
C LYS A 29 -12.48 3.36 8.41
N TRP A 30 -11.41 3.69 9.13
CA TRP A 30 -10.18 2.91 9.10
C TRP A 30 -10.45 1.53 9.69
N SER A 31 -9.91 0.51 9.04
CA SER A 31 -10.03 -0.87 9.46
C SER A 31 -8.70 -1.59 9.32
N GLU A 32 -8.30 -2.28 10.38
CA GLU A 32 -7.09 -3.10 10.36
C GLU A 32 -7.14 -4.11 9.21
N THR A 33 -6.01 -4.21 8.51
CA THR A 33 -5.83 -5.08 7.36
C THR A 33 -4.47 -5.76 7.50
N PRO A 34 -4.34 -7.06 7.17
CA PRO A 34 -3.04 -7.73 7.26
C PRO A 34 -2.02 -7.06 6.35
N VAL A 35 -0.80 -6.87 6.87
CA VAL A 35 0.36 -6.47 6.07
C VAL A 35 0.71 -7.61 5.14
N THR A 36 0.82 -7.31 3.84
CA THR A 36 1.24 -8.25 2.80
C THR A 36 2.46 -7.71 2.07
N ALA A 37 3.20 -8.59 1.38
CA ALA A 37 4.30 -8.15 0.52
C ALA A 37 3.83 -7.10 -0.51
N ALA A 38 2.66 -7.30 -1.12
CA ALA A 38 2.10 -6.36 -2.10
C ALA A 38 1.81 -4.98 -1.50
N SER A 39 1.24 -4.91 -0.28
CA SER A 39 1.00 -3.62 0.37
C SER A 39 2.29 -2.92 0.79
N SER A 40 3.32 -3.68 1.21
CA SER A 40 4.62 -3.11 1.55
C SER A 40 5.35 -2.59 0.32
N GLU A 41 5.35 -3.33 -0.79
CA GLU A 41 5.92 -2.88 -2.06
C GLU A 41 5.19 -1.64 -2.60
N LEU A 42 3.86 -1.57 -2.47
CA LEU A 42 3.11 -0.36 -2.79
C LEU A 42 3.60 0.84 -1.99
N LEU A 43 3.80 0.68 -0.68
CA LEU A 43 4.34 1.74 0.17
C LEU A 43 5.75 2.15 -0.28
N TYR A 44 6.66 1.19 -0.46
CA TYR A 44 8.05 1.48 -0.84
C TYR A 44 8.13 2.19 -2.19
N ALA A 45 7.39 1.73 -3.19
CA ALA A 45 7.33 2.37 -4.49
C ALA A 45 6.74 3.79 -4.41
N THR A 46 5.69 3.98 -3.61
CA THR A 46 5.08 5.32 -3.41
C THR A 46 6.04 6.28 -2.72
N LEU A 47 6.79 5.82 -1.71
CA LEU A 47 7.76 6.66 -1.00
C LEU A 47 9.03 6.93 -1.83
N ALA A 48 9.38 6.07 -2.77
CA ALA A 48 10.50 6.25 -3.69
C ALA A 48 10.17 7.18 -4.87
N ASP A 49 8.88 7.35 -5.20
CA ASP A 49 8.47 8.32 -6.21
C ASP A 49 8.40 9.73 -5.62
N GLU A 50 9.39 10.53 -5.98
CA GLU A 50 9.49 11.93 -5.66
C GLU A 50 8.27 12.79 -6.04
N ASN A 51 7.48 12.36 -7.03
CA ASN A 51 6.30 13.06 -7.51
C ASN A 51 5.03 12.63 -6.78
N ALA A 52 5.09 11.54 -6.01
CA ALA A 52 3.96 11.04 -5.23
C ALA A 52 3.71 11.88 -3.97
N TYR A 53 4.65 12.72 -3.55
CA TYR A 53 4.49 13.56 -2.36
C TYR A 53 3.60 14.77 -2.66
N ASN A 54 2.57 14.95 -1.84
CA ASN A 54 1.82 16.20 -1.82
C ASN A 54 2.74 17.35 -1.40
N SER A 55 2.56 18.53 -1.99
CA SER A 55 3.36 19.74 -1.68
C SER A 55 3.32 20.18 -0.23
N ALA A 56 2.37 19.68 0.57
CA ALA A 56 2.26 19.94 1.99
C ALA A 56 3.04 18.95 2.88
N VAL A 57 3.64 17.90 2.31
CA VAL A 57 4.46 16.93 3.03
C VAL A 57 5.92 17.35 2.89
N GLU A 58 6.54 17.71 4.02
CA GLU A 58 7.92 18.20 4.08
C GLU A 58 8.90 17.10 4.51
N ASP A 59 8.40 16.07 5.21
CA ASP A 59 9.19 14.94 5.68
C ASP A 59 9.32 13.86 4.62
N PHE A 60 10.50 13.24 4.54
CA PHE A 60 10.76 12.08 3.71
C PHE A 60 11.33 10.97 4.59
N ILE A 61 10.84 9.74 4.40
CA ILE A 61 11.30 8.60 5.18
C ILE A 61 11.71 7.44 4.29
N CYS A 62 12.66 6.66 4.78
CA CYS A 62 12.83 5.28 4.37
C CYS A 62 12.22 4.36 5.43
N VAL A 63 11.73 3.20 5.00
CA VAL A 63 11.07 2.21 5.85
C VAL A 63 11.99 1.01 6.06
N ARG A 64 12.17 0.59 7.31
CA ARG A 64 12.85 -0.65 7.69
C ARG A 64 11.86 -1.79 7.88
N VAL A 65 10.75 -1.49 8.55
CA VAL A 65 9.72 -2.47 8.89
C VAL A 65 8.33 -1.85 8.78
N VAL A 66 7.39 -2.63 8.28
CA VAL A 66 5.96 -2.30 8.31
C VAL A 66 5.32 -3.11 9.42
N GLU A 67 4.88 -2.43 10.47
CA GLU A 67 4.35 -3.05 11.70
C GLU A 67 2.83 -3.23 11.63
N GLY A 68 2.15 -2.31 10.95
CA GLY A 68 0.69 -2.31 10.85
C GLY A 68 0.18 -1.67 9.58
N LEU A 69 -1.07 -2.03 9.24
CA LEU A 69 -1.77 -1.48 8.10
C LEU A 69 -3.25 -1.32 8.44
N GLU A 70 -3.77 -0.13 8.20
CA GLU A 70 -5.20 0.15 8.17
C GLU A 70 -5.61 0.56 6.75
N SER A 71 -6.78 0.12 6.33
CA SER A 71 -7.37 0.51 5.05
C SER A 71 -8.70 1.20 5.27
N ARG A 72 -8.99 2.16 4.41
CA ARG A 72 -10.26 2.89 4.36
C ARG A 72 -10.72 3.02 2.92
N ALA A 73 -11.84 2.39 2.59
CA ALA A 73 -12.48 2.61 1.30
C ALA A 73 -13.04 4.05 1.22
N SER A 74 -12.68 4.77 0.16
CA SER A 74 -13.25 6.09 -0.13
C SER A 74 -14.68 5.94 -0.63
N THR A 75 -15.60 6.67 -0.02
CA THR A 75 -17.00 6.80 -0.43
C THR A 75 -17.11 7.81 -1.58
N THR A 76 -16.50 7.55 -2.72
CA THR A 76 -16.67 8.42 -3.90
C THR A 76 -17.82 7.88 -4.75
N ASN A 77 -18.83 8.72 -4.97
CA ASN A 77 -20.14 8.38 -5.52
C ASN A 77 -20.12 7.56 -6.83
N LYS A 78 -20.98 6.53 -6.86
CA LYS A 78 -21.60 5.67 -7.89
C LYS A 78 -21.42 5.88 -9.43
N HIS A 79 -20.58 6.78 -9.95
CA HIS A 79 -20.51 7.04 -11.40
C HIS A 79 -19.16 6.79 -12.08
N VAL A 80 -18.12 6.34 -11.36
CA VAL A 80 -16.84 6.01 -12.00
C VAL A 80 -16.75 4.50 -12.22
N ARG A 81 -16.99 4.06 -13.46
CA ARG A 81 -16.59 2.73 -13.92
C ARG A 81 -15.07 2.73 -14.11
N GLN A 82 -14.32 2.40 -13.06
CA GLN A 82 -12.97 1.86 -13.18
C GLN A 82 -12.66 1.13 -11.86
N ALA A 83 -12.37 -0.16 -11.95
CA ALA A 83 -12.02 -0.98 -10.79
C ALA A 83 -10.75 -0.46 -10.09
N ASP A 84 -10.72 -0.59 -8.76
CA ASP A 84 -9.54 -0.71 -7.89
C ASP A 84 -8.78 0.50 -7.31
N ALA A 85 -9.17 1.77 -7.51
CA ALA A 85 -8.42 2.90 -6.92
C ALA A 85 -9.25 3.82 -6.01
N THR A 86 -9.91 3.28 -4.98
CA THR A 86 -10.62 4.10 -3.97
C THR A 86 -10.13 3.90 -2.55
N THR A 87 -9.22 2.96 -2.30
CA THR A 87 -8.78 2.66 -0.93
C THR A 87 -7.65 3.58 -0.53
N SER A 88 -7.79 4.25 0.62
CA SER A 88 -6.66 4.89 1.31
C SER A 88 -6.03 3.89 2.26
N TYR A 89 -4.73 3.99 2.45
CA TYR A 89 -3.98 3.18 3.40
C TYR A 89 -3.27 4.05 4.41
N LYS A 90 -3.23 3.57 5.66
CA LYS A 90 -2.41 4.10 6.73
C LYS A 90 -1.47 3.00 7.17
N PHE A 91 -0.18 3.20 6.96
CA PHE A 91 0.88 2.29 7.37
C PHE A 91 1.49 2.77 8.68
N ILE A 92 1.67 1.85 9.62
CA ILE A 92 2.45 2.08 10.84
C ILE A 92 3.81 1.43 10.59
N VAL A 93 4.86 2.24 10.59
CA VAL A 93 6.19 1.80 10.14
C VAL A 93 7.29 2.22 11.09
N GLY A 94 8.28 1.34 11.24
CA GLY A 94 9.58 1.69 11.78
C GLY A 94 10.50 2.12 10.63
N GLY A 95 11.07 3.32 10.73
CA GLY A 95 11.81 3.93 9.64
C GLY A 95 12.81 4.99 10.09
N CYS A 96 13.33 5.75 9.13
CA CYS A 96 14.24 6.84 9.39
C CYS A 96 13.95 8.04 8.49
N LEU A 97 14.14 9.25 9.02
CA LEU A 97 14.10 10.48 8.24
C LEU A 97 15.27 10.52 7.26
N VAL A 98 14.98 10.92 6.03
CA VAL A 98 15.92 10.95 4.92
C VAL A 98 15.68 12.19 4.06
N ARG A 99 16.54 12.38 3.06
CA ARG A 99 16.25 13.31 1.96
C ARG A 99 15.32 12.64 0.96
N LYS A 100 14.63 13.46 0.18
CA LYS A 100 13.62 13.04 -0.79
C LYS A 100 14.09 11.92 -1.73
N GLU A 101 15.33 12.01 -2.21
CA GLU A 101 15.93 11.04 -3.15
C GLU A 101 16.20 9.65 -2.54
N PHE A 102 16.08 9.50 -1.21
CA PHE A 102 16.32 8.24 -0.49
C PHE A 102 15.04 7.65 0.14
N GLY A 103 13.86 8.16 -0.26
CA GLY A 103 12.58 7.60 0.16
C GLY A 103 12.38 6.15 -0.32
N GLY A 104 11.54 5.39 0.38
CA GLY A 104 11.23 4.00 0.04
C GLY A 104 11.74 3.03 1.09
N ARG A 105 12.53 2.03 0.69
CA ARG A 105 13.11 1.04 1.60
C ARG A 105 14.47 1.51 2.11
N CYS A 106 14.73 1.42 3.41
CA CYS A 106 16.05 1.74 3.95
C CYS A 106 17.11 0.73 3.49
N PHE A 107 18.35 1.21 3.33
CA PHE A 107 19.52 0.36 3.12
C PHE A 107 20.07 -0.11 4.46
N ASP A 108 20.22 -1.42 4.65
CA ASP A 108 20.68 -1.97 5.93
C ASP A 108 22.10 -1.52 6.31
N SER A 109 22.95 -1.23 5.33
CA SER A 109 24.34 -0.78 5.52
C SER A 109 24.50 0.73 5.71
N TYR A 110 23.41 1.51 5.62
CA TYR A 110 23.47 2.96 5.75
C TYR A 110 23.18 3.41 7.19
N PHE A 111 23.97 4.36 7.69
CA PHE A 111 23.75 4.97 9.00
C PHE A 111 22.73 6.11 8.88
N TYR A 112 21.60 5.97 9.55
CA TYR A 112 20.55 6.97 9.56
C TYR A 112 20.53 7.69 10.92
N PRO A 113 20.70 9.03 10.95
CA PRO A 113 20.87 9.76 12.20
C PRO A 113 19.57 9.92 13.01
N ALA A 114 18.40 9.82 12.38
CA ALA A 114 17.11 10.01 13.01
C ALA A 114 16.14 8.90 12.57
N CYS A 115 15.86 7.97 13.48
CA CYS A 115 14.93 6.85 13.26
C CYS A 115 13.85 6.83 14.33
N GLY A 116 12.69 6.29 13.98
CA GLY A 116 11.53 6.24 14.86
C GLY A 116 10.37 5.51 14.22
N ASN A 117 9.19 5.71 14.79
CA ASN A 117 7.95 5.15 14.29
C ASN A 117 7.14 6.23 13.59
N PHE A 118 6.50 5.89 12.48
CA PHE A 118 5.77 6.82 11.65
C PHE A 118 4.42 6.25 11.25
N ASP A 119 3.42 7.12 11.18
CA ASP A 119 2.18 6.86 10.45
C ASP A 119 2.30 7.46 9.04
N VAL A 120 2.26 6.62 8.01
CA VAL A 120 2.28 7.05 6.60
C VAL A 120 0.91 6.85 5.99
N VAL A 121 0.28 7.92 5.52
CA VAL A 121 -1.00 7.83 4.81
C VAL A 121 -0.76 7.99 3.33
N ILE A 122 -1.16 6.99 2.54
CA ILE A 122 -1.20 7.06 1.08
C ILE A 122 -2.63 6.94 0.57
N SER A 123 -2.96 7.66 -0.49
CA SER A 123 -4.24 7.52 -1.15
C SER A 123 -4.13 7.74 -2.65
N PRO A 124 -5.00 7.13 -3.47
CA PRO A 124 -5.02 7.35 -4.89
C PRO A 124 -5.28 8.82 -5.21
N THR A 125 -4.64 9.34 -6.25
CA THR A 125 -4.93 10.65 -6.80
C THR A 125 -6.16 10.56 -7.69
N ALA A 126 -7.02 11.58 -7.66
CA ALA A 126 -8.20 11.63 -8.50
C ALA A 126 -7.88 11.74 -10.01
N LYS A 127 -6.64 12.13 -10.37
CA LYS A 127 -6.24 12.38 -11.75
C LYS A 127 -5.71 11.12 -12.44
N THR A 128 -4.82 10.38 -11.78
CA THR A 128 -4.15 9.22 -12.39
C THR A 128 -4.57 7.90 -11.77
N GLY A 129 -5.12 7.91 -10.55
CA GLY A 129 -5.37 6.70 -9.77
C GLY A 129 -4.12 6.18 -9.04
N ASP A 130 -2.94 6.74 -9.32
CA ASP A 130 -1.69 6.39 -8.63
C ASP A 130 -1.75 6.84 -7.17
N TYR A 131 -1.05 6.13 -6.30
CA TYR A 131 -0.98 6.49 -4.89
C TYR A 131 -0.06 7.68 -4.66
N ALA A 132 -0.50 8.59 -3.81
CA ALA A 132 0.26 9.75 -3.36
C ALA A 132 0.41 9.73 -1.84
N VAL A 133 1.56 10.17 -1.35
CA VAL A 133 1.81 10.41 0.07
C VAL A 133 1.01 11.63 0.51
N LYS A 134 0.11 11.42 1.46
CA LYS A 134 -0.78 12.46 2.01
C LYS A 134 -0.27 13.05 3.30
N SER A 135 0.33 12.23 4.15
CA SER A 135 0.93 12.66 5.40
C SER A 135 1.94 11.64 5.89
N ILE A 136 2.96 12.14 6.57
CA ILE A 136 3.89 11.37 7.39
C ILE A 136 3.81 12.00 8.77
N THR A 137 3.47 11.22 9.78
CA THR A 137 3.39 11.69 11.17
C THR A 137 4.40 10.93 12.00
N VAL A 138 5.32 11.64 12.64
CA VAL A 138 6.31 11.05 13.55
C VAL A 138 5.64 10.77 14.90
N HIS A 139 5.86 9.58 15.44
CA HIS A 139 5.60 9.29 16.84
C HIS A 139 6.90 9.49 17.60
N GLU A 140 7.03 10.63 18.30
CA GLU A 140 8.15 10.84 19.20
C GLU A 140 8.12 9.77 20.30
N VAL A 141 9.20 9.00 20.41
CA VAL A 141 9.43 8.18 21.60
C VAL A 141 9.86 9.17 22.67
N GLU A 142 9.00 9.45 23.65
CA GLU A 142 9.39 10.22 24.84
C GLU A 142 10.64 9.55 25.45
N SER A 143 11.81 10.17 25.24
CA SER A 143 13.02 9.81 25.95
C SER A 143 12.79 10.14 27.42
N LYS A 144 12.51 9.13 28.24
CA LYS A 144 12.60 9.27 29.70
C LYS A 144 14.08 9.50 30.04
N HIS A 145 14.45 10.77 30.16
CA HIS A 145 15.67 11.20 30.83
C HIS A 145 15.48 11.20 32.34
#